data_AF-E3RCU3-F1
#
_entry.id   AF-E3RCU3-F1
#
_cell.length_a   1.000
_cell.length_b   1.000
_cell.length_c   1.000
_cell.angle_alpha   90.00
_cell.angle_beta   90.00
_cell.angle_gamma   90.00
#
_symmetry.space_group_name_H-M   'P 1'
#
loop_
_entity.id
_entity.type
_entity.pdbx_description
1 polymer ?
#
loop_
_entity_poly.entity_id
_entity_poly.type
_entity_poly.pdbx_seq_one_letter_code
_entity_poly.pdbx_strand_id
1 'polypeptide(L)'
;MPGVTNQVRQRTLILDLGDVLFHWSARNLTVLSPQTFHAVILSPTWSEYESGRITEDKAISLIGEELSLKPSDIAEGLLQCRNTLRVDSELITQLKELKAEFQGNLKVYAMSNITKDDFARLKLILPDWSLFDAEYPSFEAGMTKLELAFFQHVIDDIGLSDPTSAIFVDDKVGNVNRARSFGIQGIVFGPSTDLIRELRNMLYDPVPRARQFMATSTKKNTCYIEGGGEFLDSFSQFLIHYELKDTSLISLSRADAPAAEVKKTIEQAAREARTWNYFIGEPVGTTKSFPNDIDSTSTYLLAFSPPAASANPILDRIIANRHATEGLAMIYWCEKRPRIDPFVLVNAIRAFYHYNRGAEMQPELNYIRRILLYRGYVEGSEMYISGEPFLYFVSCLIAENPNSSEVQTLREPAAAVLRHYVNSKGDSFCVAARVLACQKLGVDPQSDLRYLKSLQECDGGWELGWPCKFGRSRKRIGSRSVSTAWAIKALEHDARKFQNGSNGTKLERALGK
;
A
#
# COMPACT_ATOMS: atom_id res chain seq x y z
N MET A 1 6.60 -37.45 -5.75
CA MET A 1 7.51 -37.26 -4.59
C MET A 1 8.89 -37.01 -5.18
N PRO A 2 9.39 -35.77 -5.10
CA PRO A 2 10.11 -35.33 -3.90
C PRO A 2 9.36 -34.22 -3.18
N GLY A 3 9.35 -34.30 -1.86
CA GLY A 3 8.70 -33.34 -0.98
C GLY A 3 9.49 -32.04 -0.92
N VAL A 4 8.84 -30.95 -1.31
CA VAL A 4 9.17 -29.62 -0.78
C VAL A 4 8.49 -29.57 0.58
N THR A 5 9.20 -29.90 1.64
CA THR A 5 8.81 -29.46 2.98
C THR A 5 8.89 -27.95 2.97
N ASN A 6 7.75 -27.29 2.76
CA ASN A 6 7.59 -25.87 3.05
C ASN A 6 7.74 -25.75 4.57
N GLN A 7 8.98 -25.62 5.06
CA GLN A 7 9.22 -25.31 6.46
C GLN A 7 8.52 -23.96 6.70
N VAL A 8 7.42 -24.00 7.45
CA VAL A 8 6.74 -22.78 7.87
C VAL A 8 7.73 -22.02 8.73
N ARG A 9 8.27 -20.92 8.20
CA ARG A 9 9.27 -20.11 8.88
C ARG A 9 8.62 -19.52 10.12
N GLN A 10 9.09 -19.91 11.30
CA GLN A 10 8.72 -19.29 12.56
C GLN A 10 9.02 -17.79 12.48
N ARG A 11 8.07 -16.97 12.93
CA ARG A 11 8.16 -15.51 13.00
C ARG A 11 8.19 -15.09 14.46
N THR A 12 8.87 -13.98 14.71
CA THR A 12 9.02 -13.43 16.05
C THR A 12 8.58 -11.97 16.06
N LEU A 13 7.73 -11.61 17.02
CA LEU A 13 7.33 -10.26 17.33
C LEU A 13 7.74 -9.94 18.76
N ILE A 14 8.52 -8.89 18.96
CA ILE A 14 8.94 -8.41 20.27
C ILE A 14 8.32 -7.03 20.46
N LEU A 15 7.51 -6.89 21.51
CA LEU A 15 6.74 -5.68 21.81
C LEU A 15 7.27 -5.02 23.08
N ASP A 16 7.45 -3.71 23.01
CA ASP A 16 7.41 -2.89 24.22
C ASP A 16 6.03 -2.90 24.87
N LEU A 17 5.99 -2.55 26.15
CA LEU A 17 4.75 -2.43 26.92
C LEU A 17 4.33 -0.97 27.10
N GLY A 18 5.23 -0.15 27.63
CA GLY A 18 4.97 1.26 27.92
C GLY A 18 4.76 2.07 26.65
N ASP A 19 3.72 2.89 26.62
CA ASP A 19 3.32 3.74 25.49
C ASP A 19 3.06 3.01 24.16
N VAL A 20 3.10 1.66 24.15
CA VAL A 20 2.65 0.77 23.07
C VAL A 20 1.35 0.07 23.43
N LEU A 21 1.31 -0.67 24.54
CA LEU A 21 0.12 -1.41 25.01
C LEU A 21 -0.47 -0.83 26.29
N PHE A 22 0.35 -0.15 27.08
CA PHE A 22 -0.02 0.46 28.35
C PHE A 22 0.31 1.94 28.32
N HIS A 23 -0.70 2.76 28.58
CA HIS A 23 -0.59 4.22 28.51
C HIS A 23 -0.75 4.85 29.88
N TRP A 24 0.00 5.91 30.12
CA TRP A 24 -0.05 6.70 31.34
C TRP A 24 0.05 8.19 30.97
N SER A 25 -0.16 9.08 31.94
CA SER A 25 -0.17 10.52 31.68
C SER A 25 0.46 11.33 32.81
N ALA A 26 1.49 12.11 32.47
CA ALA A 26 2.06 13.14 33.34
C ALA A 26 1.27 14.47 33.31
N ARG A 27 0.24 14.62 32.46
CA ARG A 27 -0.37 15.93 32.17
C ARG A 27 -1.04 16.59 33.39
N ASN A 28 -1.56 15.77 34.30
CA ASN A 28 -2.37 16.24 35.44
C ASN A 28 -1.60 16.14 36.76
N LEU A 29 -0.26 16.11 36.71
CA LEU A 29 0.57 16.11 37.91
C LEU A 29 0.37 17.41 38.70
N THR A 30 0.21 17.30 40.01
CA THR A 30 0.01 18.45 40.92
C THR A 30 1.28 18.84 41.68
N VAL A 31 2.19 17.89 41.90
CA VAL A 31 3.43 18.08 42.68
C VAL A 31 4.66 18.38 41.83
N LEU A 32 4.67 17.95 40.57
CA LEU A 32 5.75 18.16 39.61
C LEU A 32 5.20 18.63 38.27
N SER A 33 5.96 19.44 37.54
CA SER A 33 5.62 19.72 36.15
C SER A 33 5.83 18.46 35.29
N PRO A 34 5.09 18.29 34.17
CA PRO A 34 5.33 17.18 33.25
C PRO A 34 6.78 17.12 32.76
N GLN A 35 7.41 18.28 32.53
CA GLN A 35 8.81 18.38 32.11
C GLN A 35 9.77 17.87 33.19
N THR A 36 9.54 18.25 34.45
CA THR A 36 10.34 17.80 35.59
C THR A 36 10.19 16.30 35.82
N PHE A 37 8.97 15.78 35.73
CA PHE A 37 8.72 14.35 35.85
C PHE A 37 9.37 13.55 34.71
N HIS A 38 9.35 14.06 33.48
CA HIS A 38 10.11 13.46 32.39
C HIS A 38 11.62 13.41 32.67
N ALA A 39 12.20 14.44 33.30
CA ALA A 39 13.61 14.42 33.70
C ALA A 39 13.91 13.33 34.75
N VAL A 40 12.99 13.10 35.70
CA VAL A 40 13.09 12.00 36.68
C VAL A 40 13.22 10.65 35.99
N ILE A 41 12.28 10.31 35.09
CA ILE A 41 12.25 9.00 34.42
C ILE A 41 13.31 8.83 33.33
N LEU A 42 13.96 9.92 32.90
CA LEU A 42 15.10 9.88 31.96
C LEU A 42 16.46 9.92 32.67
N SER A 43 16.49 10.00 34.01
CA SER A 43 17.74 10.03 34.77
C SER A 43 18.49 8.69 34.66
N PRO A 44 19.84 8.69 34.70
CA PRO A 44 20.62 7.46 34.78
C PRO A 44 20.23 6.61 35.99
N THR A 45 19.93 7.25 37.12
CA THR A 45 19.48 6.59 38.35
C THR A 45 18.16 5.85 38.16
N TRP A 46 17.23 6.39 37.35
CA TRP A 46 16.00 5.69 36.99
C TRP A 46 16.28 4.40 36.22
N SER A 47 17.25 4.41 35.29
CA SER A 47 17.67 3.22 34.56
C SER A 47 18.23 2.13 35.49
N GLU A 48 18.98 2.50 36.54
CA GLU A 48 19.43 1.57 37.58
C GLU A 48 18.24 0.94 38.33
N TYR A 49 17.21 1.73 38.62
CA TYR A 49 15.99 1.23 39.25
C TYR A 49 15.21 0.29 38.33
N GLU A 50 14.99 0.67 37.08
CA GLU A 50 14.32 -0.18 36.08
C GLU A 50 15.08 -1.48 35.83
N SER A 51 16.41 -1.49 35.95
CA SER A 51 17.23 -2.71 35.86
C SER A 51 17.24 -3.55 37.15
N GLY A 52 16.56 -3.12 38.22
CA GLY A 52 16.48 -3.86 39.48
C GLY A 52 17.76 -3.78 40.35
N ARG A 53 18.74 -2.94 39.99
CA ARG A 53 20.02 -2.79 40.71
C ARG A 53 19.88 -2.01 42.02
N ILE A 54 18.87 -1.14 42.11
CA ILE A 54 18.54 -0.36 43.32
C ILE A 54 17.04 -0.43 43.63
N THR A 55 16.67 -0.12 44.88
CA THR A 55 15.27 -0.03 45.31
C THR A 55 14.63 1.31 44.96
N GLU A 56 13.30 1.38 44.96
CA GLU A 56 12.54 2.63 44.72
C GLU A 56 12.95 3.74 45.69
N ASP A 57 13.00 3.46 47.00
CA ASP A 57 13.40 4.45 48.02
C ASP A 57 14.79 5.02 47.75
N LYS A 58 15.73 4.16 47.32
CA LYS A 58 17.10 4.58 47.01
C LYS A 58 17.13 5.41 45.73
N ALA A 59 16.38 5.01 44.71
CA ALA A 59 16.26 5.74 43.45
C ALA A 59 15.66 7.13 43.67
N ILE A 60 14.55 7.22 44.41
CA ILE A 60 13.89 8.48 44.74
C ILE A 60 14.83 9.42 45.51
N SER A 61 15.58 8.90 46.48
CA SER A 61 16.57 9.70 47.22
C SER A 61 17.67 10.24 46.32
N LEU A 62 18.27 9.38 45.49
CA LEU A 62 19.38 9.75 44.61
C LEU A 62 18.94 10.70 43.48
N ILE A 63 17.77 10.48 42.89
CA ILE A 63 17.20 11.39 41.88
C ILE A 63 16.84 12.74 42.50
N GLY A 64 16.36 12.74 43.75
CA GLY A 64 16.11 13.97 44.51
C GLY A 64 17.38 14.81 44.65
N GLU A 65 18.53 14.19 44.92
CA GLU A 65 19.84 14.85 44.94
C GLU A 65 20.27 15.30 43.53
N GLU A 66 20.17 14.42 42.54
CA GLU A 66 20.58 14.66 41.14
C GLU A 66 19.86 15.86 40.50
N LEU A 67 18.55 15.95 40.73
CA LEU A 67 17.68 16.94 40.10
C LEU A 67 17.27 18.07 41.05
N SER A 68 17.80 18.10 42.29
CA SER A 68 17.42 19.06 43.34
C SER A 68 15.90 19.09 43.61
N LEU A 69 15.28 17.92 43.69
CA LEU A 69 13.85 17.71 43.95
C LEU A 69 13.64 17.09 45.33
N LYS A 70 12.46 17.33 45.93
CA LYS A 70 12.11 16.65 47.17
C LYS A 70 11.75 15.18 46.88
N PRO A 71 12.32 14.20 47.60
CA PRO A 71 11.93 12.80 47.50
C PRO A 71 10.41 12.55 47.59
N SER A 72 9.71 13.29 48.45
CA SER A 72 8.25 13.21 48.59
C SER A 72 7.49 13.60 47.33
N ASP A 73 7.98 14.60 46.60
CA ASP A 73 7.30 15.12 45.41
C ASP A 73 7.50 14.16 44.23
N ILE A 74 8.67 13.49 44.16
CA ILE A 74 8.93 12.40 43.21
C ILE A 74 8.00 11.22 43.51
N ALA A 75 7.94 10.76 44.76
CA ALA A 75 7.10 9.63 45.16
C ALA A 75 5.61 9.87 44.83
N GLU A 76 5.11 11.07 45.17
CA GLU A 76 3.74 11.46 44.87
C GLU A 76 3.50 11.60 43.36
N GLY A 77 4.46 12.15 42.61
CA GLY A 77 4.38 12.22 41.14
C GLY A 77 4.31 10.84 40.48
N LEU A 78 5.10 9.88 40.96
CA LEU A 78 5.05 8.48 40.51
C LEU A 78 3.68 7.86 40.79
N LEU A 79 3.16 8.02 42.00
CA LEU A 79 1.84 7.54 42.39
C LEU A 79 0.74 8.13 41.49
N GLN A 80 0.77 9.44 41.24
CA GLN A 80 -0.18 10.11 40.35
C GLN A 80 -0.13 9.55 38.93
N CYS A 81 1.06 9.34 38.36
CA CYS A 81 1.19 8.72 37.04
C CYS A 81 0.67 7.28 37.01
N ARG A 82 1.02 6.47 38.02
CA ARG A 82 0.55 5.08 38.17
C ARG A 82 -0.98 4.99 38.21
N ASN A 83 -1.64 5.97 38.83
CA ASN A 83 -3.11 6.04 38.89
C ASN A 83 -3.78 6.39 37.55
N THR A 84 -3.02 6.84 36.55
CA THR A 84 -3.54 7.13 35.20
C THR A 84 -3.39 5.97 34.22
N LEU A 85 -2.77 4.87 34.66
CA LEU A 85 -2.44 3.73 33.83
C LEU A 85 -3.67 3.10 33.18
N ARG A 86 -3.62 2.88 31.87
CA ARG A 86 -4.67 2.28 31.06
C ARG A 86 -4.06 1.27 30.11
N VAL A 87 -4.84 0.25 29.76
CA VAL A 87 -4.47 -0.76 28.77
C VAL A 87 -5.19 -0.49 27.45
N ASP A 88 -4.49 -0.65 26.33
CA ASP A 88 -5.10 -0.70 25.01
C ASP A 88 -5.63 -2.11 24.73
N SER A 89 -6.84 -2.39 25.24
CA SER A 89 -7.50 -3.69 25.06
C SER A 89 -7.84 -3.98 23.59
N GLU A 90 -8.06 -2.96 22.76
CA GLU A 90 -8.36 -3.14 21.35
C GLU A 90 -7.13 -3.66 20.61
N LEU A 91 -5.98 -3.00 20.79
CA LEU A 91 -4.73 -3.42 20.17
C LEU A 91 -4.29 -4.82 20.65
N ILE A 92 -4.42 -5.12 21.94
CA ILE A 92 -4.13 -6.47 22.46
C ILE A 92 -5.02 -7.52 21.79
N THR A 93 -6.31 -7.23 21.61
CA THR A 93 -7.25 -8.15 20.95
C THR A 93 -6.82 -8.39 19.51
N GLN A 94 -6.52 -7.33 18.76
CA GLN A 94 -6.06 -7.44 17.37
C GLN A 94 -4.72 -8.20 17.25
N LEU A 95 -3.80 -8.02 18.20
CA LEU A 95 -2.53 -8.77 18.23
C LEU A 95 -2.75 -10.25 18.56
N LYS A 96 -3.70 -10.58 19.44
CA LYS A 96 -4.09 -11.98 19.73
C LYS A 96 -4.73 -12.64 18.51
N GLU A 97 -5.61 -11.93 17.81
CA GLU A 97 -6.19 -12.38 16.55
C GLU A 97 -5.11 -12.64 15.50
N LEU A 98 -4.19 -11.68 15.31
CA LEU A 98 -3.05 -11.85 14.41
C LEU A 98 -2.21 -13.06 14.80
N LYS A 99 -1.85 -13.23 16.09
CA LYS A 99 -1.11 -14.40 16.58
C LYS A 99 -1.84 -15.72 16.29
N ALA A 100 -3.16 -15.75 16.47
CA ALA A 100 -3.98 -16.94 16.20
C ALA A 100 -4.00 -17.32 14.71
N GLU A 101 -4.00 -16.34 13.80
CA GLU A 101 -3.94 -16.58 12.34
C GLU A 101 -2.67 -17.37 11.92
N PHE A 102 -1.56 -17.20 12.64
CA PHE A 102 -0.31 -17.93 12.37
C PHE A 102 -0.26 -19.35 12.96
N GLN A 103 -1.31 -19.80 13.67
CA GLN A 103 -1.43 -21.17 14.19
C GLN A 103 -0.18 -21.66 14.96
N GLY A 104 0.38 -20.77 15.81
CA GLY A 104 1.56 -21.06 16.61
C GLY A 104 2.91 -20.76 15.94
N ASN A 105 2.92 -20.36 14.66
CA ASN A 105 4.13 -19.98 13.93
C ASN A 105 4.56 -18.53 14.15
N LEU A 106 3.75 -17.72 14.83
CA LEU A 106 4.13 -16.39 15.32
C LEU A 106 4.31 -16.47 16.83
N LYS A 107 5.56 -16.27 17.27
CA LYS A 107 5.91 -16.09 18.68
C LYS A 107 5.91 -14.62 19.03
N VAL A 108 5.29 -14.27 20.15
CA VAL A 108 5.17 -12.88 20.60
C VAL A 108 5.78 -12.76 21.98
N TYR A 109 6.70 -11.82 22.16
CA TYR A 109 7.42 -11.60 23.41
C TYR A 109 7.24 -10.18 23.89
N ALA A 110 7.13 -9.99 25.20
CA ALA A 110 7.23 -8.67 25.81
C ALA A 110 8.70 -8.40 26.14
N MET A 111 9.22 -7.23 25.79
CA MET A 111 10.53 -6.76 26.26
C MET A 111 10.32 -5.32 26.69
N SER A 112 10.49 -5.02 27.98
CA SER A 112 10.14 -3.70 28.54
C SER A 112 11.19 -3.22 29.54
N ASN A 113 11.55 -1.95 29.44
CA ASN A 113 12.11 -1.26 30.60
C ASN A 113 10.97 -1.04 31.58
N ILE A 114 11.02 -1.67 32.74
CA ILE A 114 9.97 -1.59 33.75
C ILE A 114 10.48 -2.02 35.11
N THR A 115 9.98 -1.38 36.16
CA THR A 115 10.28 -1.71 37.55
C THR A 115 9.46 -2.92 38.01
N LYS A 116 9.91 -3.60 39.07
CA LYS A 116 9.21 -4.76 39.64
C LYS A 116 7.77 -4.44 40.04
N ASP A 117 7.58 -3.32 40.73
CA ASP A 117 6.27 -2.93 41.27
C ASP A 117 5.31 -2.48 40.18
N ASP A 118 5.81 -1.79 39.15
CA ASP A 118 4.99 -1.37 38.03
C ASP A 118 4.62 -2.55 37.13
N PHE A 119 5.50 -3.52 36.95
CA PHE A 119 5.16 -4.78 36.27
C PHE A 119 4.06 -5.56 37.03
N ALA A 120 4.14 -5.63 38.36
CA ALA A 120 3.07 -6.21 39.18
C ALA A 120 1.74 -5.46 39.02
N ARG A 121 1.74 -4.13 38.89
CA ARG A 121 0.54 -3.35 38.56
C ARG A 121 -0.02 -3.69 37.17
N LEU A 122 0.84 -3.84 36.16
CA LEU A 122 0.38 -4.24 34.82
C LEU A 122 -0.34 -5.59 34.86
N LYS A 123 0.19 -6.56 35.63
CA LYS A 123 -0.41 -7.89 35.82
C LYS A 123 -1.78 -7.85 36.49
N LEU A 124 -2.04 -6.85 37.34
CA LEU A 124 -3.37 -6.66 37.94
C LEU A 124 -4.38 -6.04 36.97
N ILE A 125 -3.92 -5.15 36.08
CA ILE A 125 -4.80 -4.42 35.14
C ILE A 125 -5.12 -5.27 33.91
N LEU A 126 -4.14 -6.00 33.39
CA LEU A 126 -4.33 -6.97 32.31
C LEU A 126 -4.32 -8.38 32.90
N PRO A 127 -5.48 -9.02 33.13
CA PRO A 127 -5.53 -10.35 33.72
C PRO A 127 -5.07 -11.47 32.76
N ASP A 128 -5.15 -11.23 31.45
CA ASP A 128 -4.86 -12.25 30.42
C ASP A 128 -3.64 -11.88 29.56
N TRP A 129 -2.49 -12.46 29.92
CA TRP A 129 -1.20 -12.32 29.25
C TRP A 129 -0.93 -13.36 28.15
N SER A 130 -1.94 -14.14 27.74
CA SER A 130 -1.81 -15.19 26.70
C SER A 130 -1.31 -14.69 25.33
N LEU A 131 -1.29 -13.38 25.11
CA LEU A 131 -0.62 -12.78 23.96
C LEU A 131 0.86 -13.15 23.93
N PHE A 132 1.54 -13.20 25.07
CA PHE A 132 2.99 -13.38 25.15
C PHE A 132 3.36 -14.85 25.39
N ASP A 133 4.37 -15.33 24.65
CA ASP A 133 5.02 -16.62 24.87
C ASP A 133 6.07 -16.54 25.98
N ALA A 134 6.72 -15.38 26.16
CA ALA A 134 7.56 -15.05 27.31
C ALA A 134 7.66 -13.53 27.49
N GLU A 135 8.13 -13.11 28.66
CA GLU A 135 8.22 -11.72 29.09
C GLU A 135 9.64 -11.44 29.59
N TYR A 136 10.22 -10.34 29.14
CA TYR A 136 11.56 -9.89 29.50
C TYR A 136 11.47 -8.49 30.11
N PRO A 137 11.12 -8.37 31.40
CA PRO A 137 11.18 -7.11 32.10
C PRO A 137 12.62 -6.80 32.54
N SER A 138 13.04 -5.53 32.40
CA SER A 138 14.42 -5.11 32.69
C SER A 138 14.87 -5.40 34.12
N PHE A 139 13.96 -5.33 35.10
CA PHE A 139 14.31 -5.53 36.52
C PHE A 139 14.73 -6.97 36.82
N GLU A 140 14.22 -7.93 36.05
CA GLU A 140 14.55 -9.35 36.18
C GLU A 140 15.81 -9.68 35.37
N ALA A 141 15.95 -9.05 34.20
CA ALA A 141 17.13 -9.22 33.34
C ALA A 141 18.40 -8.55 33.90
N GLY A 142 18.27 -7.60 34.84
CA GLY A 142 19.41 -6.83 35.33
C GLY A 142 19.95 -5.80 34.32
N MET A 143 19.22 -5.59 33.21
CA MET A 143 19.65 -4.83 32.04
C MET A 143 18.48 -4.06 31.46
N THR A 144 18.75 -2.93 30.80
CA THR A 144 17.75 -2.12 30.10
C THR A 144 17.96 -2.16 28.60
N LYS A 145 16.96 -1.71 27.83
CA LYS A 145 17.06 -1.54 26.38
C LYS A 145 18.09 -0.49 25.98
N LEU A 146 18.70 0.22 26.93
CA LEU A 146 19.86 1.06 26.64
C LEU A 146 21.13 0.25 26.36
N GLU A 147 21.17 -0.99 26.85
CA GLU A 147 22.31 -1.88 26.81
C GLU A 147 22.11 -2.94 25.72
N LEU A 148 23.09 -3.09 24.81
CA LEU A 148 23.03 -4.10 23.75
C LEU A 148 22.95 -5.53 24.30
N ALA A 149 23.49 -5.75 25.51
CA ALA A 149 23.44 -7.02 26.21
C ALA A 149 22.00 -7.52 26.46
N PHE A 150 21.03 -6.61 26.65
CA PHE A 150 19.65 -7.03 26.88
C PHE A 150 19.03 -7.62 25.61
N PHE A 151 19.28 -7.01 24.44
CA PHE A 151 18.83 -7.56 23.16
C PHE A 151 19.51 -8.90 22.87
N GLN A 152 20.82 -9.01 23.11
CA GLN A 152 21.56 -10.27 22.92
C GLN A 152 21.00 -11.37 23.84
N HIS A 153 20.74 -11.06 25.11
CA HIS A 153 20.13 -11.98 26.06
C HIS A 153 18.78 -12.51 25.57
N VAL A 154 17.89 -11.62 25.10
CA VAL A 154 16.58 -12.02 24.56
C VAL A 154 16.73 -12.88 23.30
N ILE A 155 17.63 -12.51 22.37
CA ILE A 155 17.89 -13.27 21.14
C ILE A 155 18.35 -14.70 21.46
N ASP A 156 19.28 -14.84 22.40
CA ASP A 156 19.83 -16.12 22.80
C ASP A 156 18.79 -16.99 23.52
N ASP A 157 18.03 -16.40 24.45
CA ASP A 157 17.03 -17.11 25.24
C ASP A 157 15.86 -17.64 24.39
N ILE A 158 15.37 -16.84 23.43
CA ILE A 158 14.32 -17.30 22.51
C ILE A 158 14.86 -18.18 21.37
N GLY A 159 16.19 -18.38 21.28
CA GLY A 159 16.84 -19.15 20.22
C GLY A 159 16.65 -18.56 18.81
N LEU A 160 16.67 -17.23 18.69
CA LEU A 160 16.45 -16.54 17.40
C LEU A 160 17.66 -16.68 16.48
N SER A 161 17.67 -17.75 15.68
CA SER A 161 18.75 -18.05 14.72
C SER A 161 18.88 -17.04 13.57
N ASP A 162 17.78 -16.38 13.19
CA ASP A 162 17.76 -15.37 12.12
C ASP A 162 17.05 -14.10 12.60
N PRO A 163 17.82 -13.10 13.07
CA PRO A 163 17.26 -11.82 13.52
C PRO A 163 16.42 -11.08 12.47
N THR A 164 16.71 -11.28 11.17
CA THR A 164 15.97 -10.61 10.08
C THR A 164 14.53 -11.12 9.95
N SER A 165 14.21 -12.23 10.61
CA SER A 165 12.85 -12.78 10.69
C SER A 165 11.99 -12.17 11.80
N ALA A 166 12.60 -11.41 12.72
CA ALA A 166 11.93 -10.80 13.85
C ALA A 166 11.55 -9.34 13.61
N ILE A 167 10.49 -8.91 14.29
CA ILE A 167 10.00 -7.54 14.31
C ILE A 167 10.04 -7.03 15.75
N PHE A 168 10.63 -5.87 15.99
CA PHE A 168 10.64 -5.17 17.26
C PHE A 168 9.82 -3.89 17.15
N VAL A 169 8.93 -3.67 18.11
CA VAL A 169 8.03 -2.52 18.17
C VAL A 169 8.25 -1.79 19.49
N ASP A 170 8.56 -0.50 19.42
CA ASP A 170 8.86 0.34 20.59
C ASP A 170 8.60 1.81 20.23
N ASP A 171 8.17 2.62 21.19
CA ASP A 171 7.88 4.04 20.95
C ASP A 171 9.17 4.89 20.90
N LYS A 172 10.29 4.38 21.45
CA LYS A 172 11.58 5.07 21.44
C LYS A 172 12.44 4.64 20.25
N VAL A 173 12.75 5.61 19.40
CA VAL A 173 13.69 5.44 18.26
C VAL A 173 15.04 4.83 18.70
N GLY A 174 15.53 5.18 19.88
CA GLY A 174 16.79 4.64 20.41
C GLY A 174 16.76 3.13 20.63
N ASN A 175 15.64 2.59 21.13
CA ASN A 175 15.45 1.15 21.34
C ASN A 175 15.31 0.43 20.01
N VAL A 176 14.52 0.99 19.09
CA VAL A 176 14.35 0.45 17.73
C VAL A 176 15.67 0.39 16.97
N ASN A 177 16.53 1.41 17.10
CA ASN A 177 17.85 1.41 16.47
C ASN A 177 18.78 0.33 17.02
N ARG A 178 18.70 0.03 18.32
CA ARG A 178 19.46 -1.08 18.91
C ARG A 178 18.99 -2.42 18.38
N ALA A 179 17.68 -2.68 18.32
CA ALA A 179 17.14 -3.88 17.68
C ALA A 179 17.64 -4.04 16.24
N ARG A 180 17.58 -2.95 15.45
CA ARG A 180 18.07 -2.92 14.06
C ARG A 180 19.57 -3.24 13.93
N SER A 181 20.38 -2.89 14.93
CA SER A 181 21.82 -3.21 14.93
C SER A 181 22.12 -4.72 14.97
N PHE A 182 21.16 -5.53 15.44
CA PHE A 182 21.21 -6.99 15.38
C PHE A 182 20.60 -7.57 14.09
N GLY A 183 20.06 -6.73 13.20
CA GLY A 183 19.34 -7.16 11.99
C GLY A 183 17.84 -7.35 12.19
N ILE A 184 17.30 -7.08 13.38
CA ILE A 184 15.86 -7.14 13.67
C ILE A 184 15.13 -6.01 12.93
N GLN A 185 13.98 -6.31 12.33
CA GLN A 185 13.16 -5.28 11.69
C GLN A 185 12.50 -4.43 12.78
N GLY A 186 12.47 -3.11 12.59
CA GLY A 186 12.03 -2.18 13.65
C GLY A 186 10.87 -1.30 13.24
N ILE A 187 9.83 -1.21 14.07
CA ILE A 187 8.71 -0.27 13.97
C ILE A 187 8.83 0.74 15.12
N VAL A 188 8.85 2.03 14.79
CA VAL A 188 8.74 3.09 15.79
C VAL A 188 7.27 3.38 15.99
N PHE A 189 6.73 3.03 17.16
CA PHE A 189 5.32 3.18 17.46
C PHE A 189 4.98 4.63 17.82
N GLY A 190 3.86 5.15 17.32
CA GLY A 190 3.38 6.48 17.64
C GLY A 190 1.98 6.76 17.11
N PRO A 191 1.46 7.99 17.27
CA PRO A 191 0.05 8.31 17.00
C PRO A 191 -0.42 8.12 15.54
N SER A 192 0.50 8.04 14.58
CA SER A 192 0.18 7.82 13.15
C SER A 192 0.42 6.38 12.70
N THR A 193 0.86 5.51 13.62
CA THR A 193 1.19 4.12 13.34
C THR A 193 -0.08 3.29 13.34
N ASP A 194 -0.36 2.65 12.21
CA ASP A 194 -1.33 1.55 12.15
C ASP A 194 -0.53 0.24 12.30
N LEU A 195 -0.31 -0.15 13.56
CA LEU A 195 0.59 -1.25 13.88
C LEU A 195 0.12 -2.57 13.26
N ILE A 196 -1.18 -2.84 13.28
CA ILE A 196 -1.72 -4.08 12.72
C ILE A 196 -1.52 -4.12 11.20
N ARG A 197 -1.75 -3.01 10.50
CA ARG A 197 -1.50 -2.93 9.07
C ARG A 197 -0.02 -3.13 8.74
N GLU A 198 0.88 -2.47 9.46
CA GLU A 198 2.33 -2.61 9.27
C GLU A 198 2.79 -4.05 9.55
N LEU A 199 2.37 -4.65 10.66
CA LEU A 199 2.68 -6.04 10.98
C LEU A 199 2.16 -6.98 9.89
N ARG A 200 0.93 -6.82 9.41
CA ARG A 200 0.39 -7.64 8.31
C ARG A 200 1.23 -7.49 7.04
N ASN A 201 1.66 -6.28 6.71
CA ASN A 201 2.47 -6.01 5.52
C ASN A 201 3.90 -6.57 5.62
N MET A 202 4.44 -6.73 6.84
CA MET A 202 5.74 -7.34 7.09
C MET A 202 5.68 -8.87 7.21
N LEU A 203 4.57 -9.41 7.72
CA LEU A 203 4.42 -10.84 8.01
C LEU A 203 3.81 -11.65 6.87
N TYR A 204 2.93 -11.06 6.06
CA TYR A 204 2.23 -11.75 4.97
C TYR A 204 2.74 -11.34 3.58
N ASP A 205 2.60 -12.26 2.62
CA ASP A 205 2.74 -11.91 1.20
C ASP A 205 1.56 -11.02 0.78
N PRO A 206 1.81 -9.84 0.19
CA PRO A 206 0.75 -8.94 -0.23
C PRO A 206 -0.14 -9.50 -1.35
N VAL A 207 0.39 -10.32 -2.27
CA VAL A 207 -0.38 -10.75 -3.46
C VAL A 207 -1.52 -11.71 -3.08
N PRO A 208 -1.31 -12.78 -2.27
CA PRO A 208 -2.40 -13.64 -1.81
C PRO A 208 -3.49 -12.89 -1.05
N ARG A 209 -3.11 -11.97 -0.14
CA ARG A 209 -4.06 -11.12 0.61
C ARG A 209 -4.95 -10.31 -0.33
N ALA A 210 -4.36 -9.71 -1.35
CA ALA A 210 -5.08 -8.91 -2.33
C ALA A 210 -5.98 -9.76 -3.24
N ARG A 211 -5.54 -10.96 -3.62
CA ARG A 211 -6.38 -11.91 -4.37
C ARG A 211 -7.57 -12.36 -3.54
N GLN A 212 -7.38 -12.59 -2.24
CA GLN A 212 -8.48 -12.90 -1.32
C GLN A 212 -9.46 -11.72 -1.24
N PHE A 213 -8.98 -10.49 -1.06
CA PHE A 213 -9.81 -9.28 -1.09
C PHE A 213 -10.66 -9.20 -2.37
N MET A 214 -10.05 -9.40 -3.54
CA MET A 214 -10.75 -9.37 -4.83
C MET A 214 -11.81 -10.48 -4.95
N ALA A 215 -11.58 -11.65 -4.35
CA ALA A 215 -12.52 -12.77 -4.38
C ALA A 215 -13.71 -12.60 -3.43
N THR A 216 -13.47 -12.05 -2.23
CA THR A 216 -14.47 -11.99 -1.14
C THR A 216 -15.23 -10.67 -1.04
N SER A 217 -14.73 -9.59 -1.65
CA SER A 217 -15.39 -8.29 -1.59
C SER A 217 -16.81 -8.36 -2.16
N THR A 218 -17.81 -7.99 -1.35
CA THR A 218 -19.23 -7.91 -1.74
C THR A 218 -19.52 -6.68 -2.60
N LYS A 219 -18.62 -5.68 -2.58
CA LYS A 219 -18.66 -4.45 -3.40
C LYS A 219 -17.78 -4.57 -4.64
N LYS A 220 -17.95 -5.68 -5.37
CA LYS A 220 -17.13 -6.01 -6.54
C LYS A 220 -17.14 -4.86 -7.55
N ASN A 221 -15.98 -4.29 -7.81
CA ASN A 221 -15.70 -3.39 -8.94
C ASN A 221 -16.61 -2.15 -9.03
N THR A 222 -17.23 -1.75 -7.93
CA THR A 222 -17.96 -0.48 -7.88
C THR A 222 -16.97 0.67 -7.76
N CYS A 223 -17.38 1.79 -8.33
CA CYS A 223 -16.66 3.05 -8.29
C CYS A 223 -17.40 4.06 -7.44
N TYR A 224 -16.64 5.00 -6.92
CA TYR A 224 -17.08 5.99 -5.95
C TYR A 224 -16.89 7.37 -6.53
N ILE A 225 -17.94 8.18 -6.52
CA ILE A 225 -17.82 9.60 -6.84
C ILE A 225 -17.54 10.36 -5.55
N GLU A 226 -16.56 11.25 -5.58
CA GLU A 226 -16.26 12.15 -4.48
C GLU A 226 -17.51 12.93 -4.01
N GLY A 227 -17.85 12.77 -2.73
CA GLY A 227 -19.06 13.35 -2.13
C GLY A 227 -20.36 12.87 -2.78
N GLY A 228 -20.36 11.66 -3.35
CA GLY A 228 -21.50 11.05 -4.04
C GLY A 228 -21.68 9.58 -3.67
N GLY A 229 -22.45 8.85 -4.49
CA GLY A 229 -22.76 7.44 -4.29
C GLY A 229 -21.84 6.48 -5.05
N GLU A 230 -22.10 5.20 -4.85
CA GLU A 230 -21.50 4.10 -5.60
C GLU A 230 -22.17 3.94 -6.97
N PHE A 231 -21.41 3.54 -7.98
CA PHE A 231 -21.93 3.19 -9.30
C PHE A 231 -21.02 2.18 -10.00
N LEU A 232 -21.51 1.60 -11.10
CA LEU A 232 -20.74 0.67 -11.92
C LEU A 232 -20.38 1.33 -13.25
N ASP A 233 -19.12 1.20 -13.66
CA ASP A 233 -18.61 1.74 -14.92
C ASP A 233 -17.85 0.66 -15.68
N SER A 234 -17.83 0.75 -17.00
CA SER A 234 -17.21 -0.22 -17.90
C SER A 234 -15.68 -0.08 -17.95
N PHE A 235 -15.17 1.15 -17.85
CA PHE A 235 -13.75 1.46 -17.98
C PHE A 235 -12.93 0.76 -16.90
N SER A 236 -13.35 0.87 -15.63
CA SER A 236 -12.73 0.20 -14.49
C SER A 236 -12.74 -1.31 -14.63
N GLN A 237 -13.81 -1.91 -15.18
CA GLN A 237 -13.84 -3.35 -15.46
C GLN A 237 -12.78 -3.72 -16.49
N PHE A 238 -12.65 -2.94 -17.55
CA PHE A 238 -11.65 -3.19 -18.58
C PHE A 238 -10.24 -3.03 -18.05
N LEU A 239 -9.97 -2.06 -17.18
CA LEU A 239 -8.66 -1.91 -16.53
C LEU A 239 -8.32 -3.12 -15.63
N ILE A 240 -9.29 -3.63 -14.87
CA ILE A 240 -9.09 -4.82 -14.02
C ILE A 240 -8.82 -6.05 -14.89
N HIS A 241 -9.68 -6.29 -15.89
CA HIS A 241 -9.53 -7.43 -16.79
C HIS A 241 -8.25 -7.36 -17.62
N TYR A 242 -7.85 -6.15 -18.04
CA TYR A 242 -6.65 -5.94 -18.83
C TYR A 242 -5.39 -6.44 -18.10
N GLU A 243 -5.23 -6.10 -16.81
CA GLU A 243 -4.04 -6.49 -16.02
C GLU A 243 -4.07 -7.93 -15.55
N LEU A 244 -5.22 -8.37 -15.03
CA LEU A 244 -5.33 -9.67 -14.35
C LEU A 244 -5.76 -10.80 -15.28
N LYS A 245 -6.30 -10.49 -16.46
CA LYS A 245 -6.85 -11.45 -17.43
C LYS A 245 -7.86 -12.42 -16.81
N ASP A 246 -8.59 -11.94 -15.81
CA ASP A 246 -9.57 -12.71 -15.06
C ASP A 246 -10.97 -12.12 -15.25
N THR A 247 -11.85 -12.84 -15.93
CA THR A 247 -13.22 -12.42 -16.18
C THR A 247 -14.14 -12.62 -14.99
N SER A 248 -13.75 -13.43 -13.99
CA SER A 248 -14.55 -13.64 -12.78
C SER A 248 -14.57 -12.41 -11.87
N LEU A 249 -13.63 -11.50 -12.09
CA LEU A 249 -13.45 -10.26 -11.36
C LEU A 249 -14.15 -9.07 -12.00
N ILE A 250 -15.01 -9.23 -13.01
CA ILE A 250 -15.67 -8.09 -13.67
C ILE A 250 -17.17 -8.33 -13.89
N SER A 251 -17.92 -7.25 -14.08
CA SER A 251 -19.30 -7.30 -14.57
C SER A 251 -19.54 -6.27 -15.65
N LEU A 252 -20.09 -6.70 -16.78
CA LEU A 252 -20.45 -5.83 -17.91
C LEU A 252 -21.97 -5.61 -18.04
N SER A 253 -22.73 -6.05 -17.04
CA SER A 253 -24.18 -5.88 -16.93
C SER A 253 -24.50 -5.09 -15.65
N ARG A 254 -25.74 -4.56 -15.58
CA ARG A 254 -26.28 -3.85 -14.41
C ARG A 254 -26.15 -4.68 -13.12
N ALA A 255 -26.10 -4.01 -11.97
CA ALA A 255 -25.81 -4.64 -10.67
C ALA A 255 -26.83 -5.73 -10.27
N ASP A 256 -28.08 -5.63 -10.73
CA ASP A 256 -29.17 -6.56 -10.52
C ASP A 256 -29.28 -7.66 -11.61
N ALA A 257 -28.36 -7.68 -12.57
CA ALA A 257 -28.39 -8.67 -13.65
C ALA A 257 -28.12 -10.10 -13.13
N PRO A 258 -28.85 -11.12 -13.61
CA PRO A 258 -28.58 -12.50 -13.26
C PRO A 258 -27.16 -12.93 -13.67
N ALA A 259 -26.52 -13.81 -12.88
CA ALA A 259 -25.15 -14.28 -13.15
C ALA A 259 -24.98 -14.89 -14.57
N ALA A 260 -26.02 -15.55 -15.09
CA ALA A 260 -26.02 -16.10 -16.45
C ALA A 260 -25.97 -15.00 -17.52
N GLU A 261 -26.63 -13.87 -17.29
CA GLU A 261 -26.57 -12.70 -18.18
C GLU A 261 -25.17 -12.07 -18.14
N VAL A 262 -24.62 -11.84 -16.95
CA VAL A 262 -23.25 -11.31 -16.78
C VAL A 262 -22.25 -12.15 -17.55
N LYS A 263 -22.30 -13.48 -17.37
CA LYS A 263 -21.45 -14.43 -18.09
C LYS A 263 -21.62 -14.32 -19.60
N LYS A 264 -22.86 -14.30 -20.10
CA LYS A 264 -23.16 -14.18 -21.53
C LYS A 264 -22.62 -12.86 -22.11
N THR A 265 -22.78 -11.75 -21.40
CA THR A 265 -22.30 -10.43 -21.84
C THR A 265 -20.77 -10.41 -21.95
N ILE A 266 -20.06 -11.00 -20.99
CA ILE A 266 -18.60 -11.13 -21.02
C ILE A 266 -18.14 -12.03 -22.18
N GLU A 267 -18.79 -13.18 -22.39
CA GLU A 267 -18.48 -14.08 -23.50
C GLU A 267 -18.72 -13.41 -24.86
N GLN A 268 -19.80 -12.63 -24.99
CA GLN A 268 -20.08 -11.87 -26.21
C GLN A 268 -19.03 -10.78 -26.45
N ALA A 269 -18.56 -10.12 -25.38
CA ALA A 269 -17.54 -9.08 -25.46
C ALA A 269 -16.22 -9.58 -26.09
N ALA A 270 -15.88 -10.86 -25.93
CA ALA A 270 -14.73 -11.48 -26.60
C ALA A 270 -14.97 -11.86 -28.07
N ARG A 271 -16.23 -11.95 -28.51
CA ARG A 271 -16.60 -12.46 -29.85
C ARG A 271 -16.96 -11.36 -30.83
N GLU A 272 -17.55 -10.28 -30.35
CA GLU A 272 -18.09 -9.22 -31.22
C GLU A 272 -17.84 -7.84 -30.62
N ALA A 273 -17.08 -7.02 -31.37
CA ALA A 273 -16.78 -5.67 -30.97
C ALA A 273 -18.02 -4.76 -30.98
N ARG A 274 -18.11 -3.89 -29.97
CA ARG A 274 -19.08 -2.80 -29.89
C ARG A 274 -18.48 -1.55 -29.26
N THR A 275 -19.15 -0.42 -29.43
CA THR A 275 -18.84 0.81 -28.68
C THR A 275 -19.41 0.75 -27.28
N TRP A 276 -18.69 1.32 -26.32
CA TRP A 276 -19.05 1.30 -24.90
C TRP A 276 -19.34 2.69 -24.35
N ASN A 277 -20.29 2.71 -23.41
CA ASN A 277 -20.50 3.83 -22.52
C ASN A 277 -19.61 3.67 -21.29
N TYR A 278 -19.10 4.78 -20.76
CA TYR A 278 -18.48 4.79 -19.44
C TYR A 278 -19.35 4.12 -18.38
N PHE A 279 -20.65 4.45 -18.30
CA PHE A 279 -21.54 3.93 -17.26
C PHE A 279 -22.17 2.59 -17.63
N ILE A 280 -22.24 1.68 -16.66
CA ILE A 280 -23.10 0.49 -16.72
C ILE A 280 -24.36 0.78 -15.91
N GLY A 281 -25.41 1.23 -16.61
CA GLY A 281 -26.66 1.70 -16.00
C GLY A 281 -26.83 3.21 -16.18
N GLU A 282 -27.60 3.83 -15.28
CA GLU A 282 -27.89 5.26 -15.35
C GLU A 282 -26.63 6.11 -15.08
N PRO A 283 -26.37 7.17 -15.87
CA PRO A 283 -25.24 8.05 -15.63
C PRO A 283 -25.31 8.74 -14.26
N VAL A 284 -24.20 8.76 -13.53
CA VAL A 284 -24.11 9.36 -12.19
C VAL A 284 -23.18 10.58 -12.21
N GLY A 285 -23.57 11.65 -11.53
CA GLY A 285 -22.75 12.88 -11.42
C GLY A 285 -22.63 13.69 -12.72
N THR A 286 -23.49 13.41 -13.70
CA THR A 286 -23.46 14.02 -15.04
C THR A 286 -24.88 14.22 -15.60
N THR A 287 -25.00 14.47 -16.90
CA THR A 287 -26.27 14.64 -17.61
C THR A 287 -27.11 13.35 -17.65
N LYS A 288 -28.44 13.49 -17.81
CA LYS A 288 -29.41 12.37 -17.87
C LYS A 288 -29.06 11.30 -18.90
N SER A 289 -28.50 11.70 -20.05
CA SER A 289 -27.90 10.77 -21.01
C SER A 289 -26.41 11.03 -21.12
N PHE A 290 -25.64 9.97 -21.32
CA PHE A 290 -24.20 10.04 -21.53
C PHE A 290 -23.85 9.27 -22.81
N PRO A 291 -23.01 9.81 -23.71
CA PRO A 291 -22.68 9.11 -24.96
C PRO A 291 -21.62 8.03 -24.73
N ASN A 292 -21.53 7.10 -25.68
CA ASN A 292 -20.39 6.21 -25.79
C ASN A 292 -19.11 7.02 -26.04
N ASP A 293 -17.99 6.50 -25.56
CA ASP A 293 -16.69 7.16 -25.64
C ASP A 293 -15.60 6.22 -26.15
N ILE A 294 -14.58 6.82 -26.76
CA ILE A 294 -13.47 6.08 -27.37
C ILE A 294 -12.53 5.51 -26.32
N ASP A 295 -12.50 6.01 -25.07
CA ASP A 295 -11.56 5.52 -24.05
C ASP A 295 -12.00 4.15 -23.52
N SER A 296 -13.25 4.06 -23.06
CA SER A 296 -13.90 2.80 -22.70
C SER A 296 -13.89 1.83 -23.86
N THR A 297 -14.18 2.30 -25.07
CA THR A 297 -14.20 1.42 -26.26
C THR A 297 -12.81 0.91 -26.64
N SER A 298 -11.79 1.76 -26.63
CA SER A 298 -10.42 1.35 -26.99
C SER A 298 -9.82 0.43 -25.92
N THR A 299 -10.08 0.73 -24.64
CA THR A 299 -9.66 -0.12 -23.52
C THR A 299 -10.35 -1.47 -23.55
N TYR A 300 -11.65 -1.51 -23.88
CA TYR A 300 -12.38 -2.75 -24.17
C TYR A 300 -11.71 -3.57 -25.27
N LEU A 301 -11.41 -2.95 -26.42
CA LEU A 301 -10.79 -3.61 -27.56
C LEU A 301 -9.42 -4.21 -27.21
N LEU A 302 -8.67 -3.57 -26.32
CA LEU A 302 -7.39 -4.04 -25.80
C LEU A 302 -7.52 -5.13 -24.73
N ALA A 303 -8.58 -5.07 -23.92
CA ALA A 303 -8.81 -6.02 -22.83
C ALA A 303 -9.33 -7.36 -23.34
N PHE A 304 -10.25 -7.33 -24.32
CA PHE A 304 -10.93 -8.52 -24.84
C PHE A 304 -10.40 -9.01 -26.19
N SER A 305 -9.75 -8.15 -26.97
CA SER A 305 -9.21 -8.49 -28.30
C SER A 305 -10.21 -9.27 -29.20
N PRO A 306 -11.45 -8.77 -29.41
CA PRO A 306 -12.39 -9.42 -30.31
C PRO A 306 -11.83 -9.56 -31.75
N PRO A 307 -12.36 -10.49 -32.57
CA PRO A 307 -11.88 -10.70 -33.93
C PRO A 307 -11.85 -9.41 -34.77
N ALA A 308 -10.78 -9.22 -35.54
CA ALA A 308 -10.55 -8.02 -36.35
C ALA A 308 -11.71 -7.69 -37.29
N ALA A 309 -12.41 -8.70 -37.83
CA ALA A 309 -13.59 -8.50 -38.68
C ALA A 309 -14.71 -7.70 -37.97
N SER A 310 -14.85 -7.86 -36.65
CA SER A 310 -15.80 -7.08 -35.83
C SER A 310 -15.20 -5.77 -35.32
N ALA A 311 -13.90 -5.75 -34.98
CA ALA A 311 -13.22 -4.58 -34.43
C ALA A 311 -12.99 -3.47 -35.47
N ASN A 312 -12.66 -3.83 -36.72
CA ASN A 312 -12.34 -2.86 -37.78
C ASN A 312 -13.46 -1.85 -38.04
N PRO A 313 -14.76 -2.22 -38.13
CA PRO A 313 -15.84 -1.26 -38.21
C PRO A 313 -15.91 -0.27 -37.04
N ILE A 314 -15.50 -0.68 -35.83
CA ILE A 314 -15.43 0.22 -34.67
C ILE A 314 -14.26 1.19 -34.80
N LEU A 315 -13.10 0.71 -35.28
CA LEU A 315 -11.94 1.56 -35.57
C LEU A 315 -12.25 2.58 -36.68
N ASP A 316 -12.97 2.20 -37.73
CA ASP A 316 -13.42 3.11 -38.80
C ASP A 316 -14.29 4.25 -38.22
N ARG A 317 -15.16 3.92 -37.26
CA ARG A 317 -15.97 4.92 -36.53
C ARG A 317 -15.14 5.85 -35.65
N ILE A 318 -13.96 5.44 -35.18
CA ILE A 318 -13.04 6.34 -34.46
C ILE A 318 -12.38 7.30 -35.46
N ILE A 319 -11.92 6.80 -36.62
CA ILE A 319 -11.35 7.64 -37.69
C ILE A 319 -12.36 8.69 -38.18
N ALA A 320 -13.61 8.29 -38.36
CA ALA A 320 -14.67 9.22 -38.78
C ALA A 320 -15.04 10.26 -37.70
N ASN A 321 -14.76 9.99 -36.42
CA ASN A 321 -15.14 10.86 -35.30
C ASN A 321 -14.00 11.81 -34.90
N ARG A 322 -13.50 12.60 -35.86
CA ARG A 322 -12.42 13.58 -35.64
C ARG A 322 -12.96 14.99 -35.46
N HIS A 323 -12.26 15.78 -34.66
CA HIS A 323 -12.57 17.19 -34.48
C HIS A 323 -12.34 17.94 -35.80
N ALA A 324 -13.32 18.74 -36.22
CA ALA A 324 -13.33 19.33 -37.57
C ALA A 324 -12.11 20.22 -37.89
N THR A 325 -11.58 20.95 -36.90
CA THR A 325 -10.40 21.82 -37.08
C THR A 325 -9.08 21.12 -36.75
N GLU A 326 -9.01 20.46 -35.58
CA GLU A 326 -7.77 19.84 -35.09
C GLU A 326 -7.41 18.54 -35.82
N GLY A 327 -8.38 17.86 -36.43
CA GLY A 327 -8.16 16.58 -37.12
C GLY A 327 -7.81 15.41 -36.19
N LEU A 328 -8.02 15.55 -34.88
CA LEU A 328 -7.77 14.52 -33.85
C LEU A 328 -9.07 13.83 -33.44
N ALA A 329 -9.00 12.54 -33.13
CA ALA A 329 -10.16 11.79 -32.64
C ALA A 329 -10.78 12.42 -31.37
N MET A 330 -12.11 12.54 -31.35
CA MET A 330 -12.86 13.08 -30.22
C MET A 330 -13.21 11.99 -29.21
N ILE A 331 -13.22 12.35 -27.92
CA ILE A 331 -13.52 11.44 -26.81
C ILE A 331 -14.90 10.80 -26.98
N TYR A 332 -15.91 11.62 -27.28
CA TYR A 332 -17.31 11.19 -27.32
C TYR A 332 -17.80 11.06 -28.75
N TRP A 333 -18.62 10.04 -29.04
CA TRP A 333 -19.44 10.02 -30.25
C TRP A 333 -20.65 10.95 -30.08
N CYS A 334 -20.38 12.24 -29.96
CA CYS A 334 -21.40 13.28 -29.77
C CYS A 334 -20.86 14.64 -30.22
N GLU A 335 -21.38 15.18 -31.32
CA GLU A 335 -20.97 16.49 -31.87
C GLU A 335 -21.18 17.66 -30.90
N LYS A 336 -22.13 17.52 -29.96
CA LYS A 336 -22.35 18.52 -28.89
C LYS A 336 -21.29 18.47 -27.78
N ARG A 337 -20.34 17.53 -27.86
CA ARG A 337 -19.22 17.35 -26.92
C ARG A 337 -17.90 17.17 -27.67
N PRO A 338 -17.42 18.19 -28.41
CA PRO A 338 -16.21 18.10 -29.22
C PRO A 338 -14.95 18.18 -28.33
N ARG A 339 -14.70 17.14 -27.54
CA ARG A 339 -13.61 17.08 -26.58
C ARG A 339 -12.48 16.19 -27.10
N ILE A 340 -11.25 16.61 -26.89
CA ILE A 340 -10.03 15.85 -27.13
C ILE A 340 -9.30 15.73 -25.79
N ASP A 341 -8.75 14.57 -25.50
CA ASP A 341 -7.94 14.33 -24.30
C ASP A 341 -6.74 13.44 -24.65
N PRO A 342 -5.51 13.84 -24.29
CA PRO A 342 -4.33 13.09 -24.70
C PRO A 342 -4.24 11.70 -24.06
N PHE A 343 -4.81 11.46 -22.87
CA PHE A 343 -4.72 10.17 -22.18
C PHE A 343 -5.65 9.16 -22.87
N VAL A 344 -6.87 9.61 -23.17
CA VAL A 344 -7.86 8.88 -23.98
C VAL A 344 -7.26 8.47 -25.34
N LEU A 345 -6.56 9.41 -25.99
CA LEU A 345 -5.95 9.16 -27.29
C LEU A 345 -4.83 8.12 -27.23
N VAL A 346 -4.11 7.95 -26.11
CA VAL A 346 -3.12 6.87 -25.99
C VAL A 346 -3.80 5.50 -26.12
N ASN A 347 -4.93 5.28 -25.46
CA ASN A 347 -5.66 4.02 -25.57
C ASN A 347 -6.22 3.79 -26.98
N ALA A 348 -6.71 4.84 -27.64
CA ALA A 348 -7.11 4.77 -29.04
C ALA A 348 -5.93 4.35 -29.94
N ILE A 349 -4.78 5.02 -29.85
CA ILE A 349 -3.57 4.66 -30.61
C ILE A 349 -3.21 3.20 -30.35
N ARG A 350 -3.16 2.77 -29.08
CA ARG A 350 -2.86 1.38 -28.70
C ARG A 350 -3.81 0.39 -29.37
N ALA A 351 -5.11 0.65 -29.38
CA ALA A 351 -6.08 -0.21 -30.04
C ALA A 351 -5.80 -0.32 -31.54
N PHE A 352 -5.50 0.79 -32.23
CA PHE A 352 -5.14 0.74 -33.66
C PHE A 352 -3.86 -0.07 -33.92
N TYR A 353 -2.82 0.12 -33.11
CA TYR A 353 -1.59 -0.69 -33.24
C TYR A 353 -1.87 -2.19 -32.97
N HIS A 354 -2.70 -2.52 -31.99
CA HIS A 354 -3.10 -3.90 -31.70
C HIS A 354 -3.77 -4.60 -32.90
N TYR A 355 -4.54 -3.88 -33.71
CA TYR A 355 -5.17 -4.41 -34.94
C TYR A 355 -4.37 -4.12 -36.22
N ASN A 356 -3.08 -3.80 -36.12
CA ASN A 356 -2.19 -3.50 -37.26
C ASN A 356 -2.62 -2.30 -38.12
N ARG A 357 -3.27 -1.31 -37.50
CA ARG A 357 -3.79 -0.08 -38.14
C ARG A 357 -3.13 1.20 -37.60
N GLY A 358 -1.98 1.08 -36.94
CA GLY A 358 -1.28 2.21 -36.29
C GLY A 358 -0.94 3.38 -37.23
N ALA A 359 -0.78 3.13 -38.53
CA ALA A 359 -0.51 4.16 -39.54
C ALA A 359 -1.64 5.21 -39.68
N GLU A 360 -2.87 4.88 -39.29
CA GLU A 360 -4.02 5.80 -39.39
C GLU A 360 -4.06 6.82 -38.23
N MET A 361 -3.29 6.59 -37.17
CA MET A 361 -3.29 7.39 -35.93
C MET A 361 -2.04 8.28 -35.79
N GLN A 362 -1.35 8.59 -36.90
CA GLN A 362 -0.13 9.39 -36.87
C GLN A 362 -0.33 10.83 -36.33
N PRO A 363 -1.43 11.56 -36.66
CA PRO A 363 -1.69 12.87 -36.06
C PRO A 363 -1.78 12.80 -34.53
N GLU A 364 -2.52 11.82 -34.00
CA GLU A 364 -2.66 11.56 -32.58
C GLU A 364 -1.32 11.17 -31.95
N LEU A 365 -0.56 10.25 -32.57
CA LEU A 365 0.76 9.85 -32.09
C LEU A 365 1.74 11.04 -32.00
N ASN A 366 1.72 11.94 -32.99
CA ASN A 366 2.50 13.17 -32.97
C ASN A 366 2.08 14.11 -31.83
N TYR A 367 0.77 14.20 -31.53
CA TYR A 367 0.28 14.94 -30.39
C TYR A 367 0.73 14.34 -29.06
N ILE A 368 0.63 13.01 -28.89
CA ILE A 368 1.13 12.30 -27.70
C ILE A 368 2.63 12.49 -27.51
N ARG A 369 3.41 12.47 -28.60
CA ARG A 369 4.85 12.76 -28.54
C ARG A 369 5.11 14.16 -27.97
N ARG A 370 4.34 15.19 -28.37
CA ARG A 370 4.47 16.54 -27.82
C ARG A 370 4.06 16.61 -26.35
N ILE A 371 2.98 15.94 -25.96
CA ILE A 371 2.55 15.87 -24.54
C ILE A 371 3.65 15.26 -23.68
N LEU A 372 4.27 14.17 -24.12
CA LEU A 372 5.38 13.53 -23.41
C LEU A 372 6.62 14.43 -23.34
N LEU A 373 7.06 14.98 -24.47
CA LEU A 373 8.29 15.79 -24.54
C LEU A 373 8.18 17.12 -23.77
N TYR A 374 7.02 17.77 -23.85
CA TYR A 374 6.78 19.08 -23.22
C TYR A 374 6.00 18.98 -21.91
N ARG A 375 5.99 17.80 -21.29
CA ARG A 375 5.43 17.58 -19.95
C ARG A 375 3.96 17.99 -19.79
N GLY A 376 3.17 17.87 -20.86
CA GLY A 376 1.73 18.19 -20.84
C GLY A 376 0.88 17.26 -19.98
N TYR A 377 1.45 16.16 -19.45
CA TYR A 377 0.77 15.19 -18.59
C TYR A 377 0.91 15.48 -17.08
N VAL A 378 1.71 16.47 -16.67
CA VAL A 378 2.12 16.67 -15.26
C VAL A 378 0.92 16.84 -14.31
N GLU A 379 -0.08 17.61 -14.71
CA GLU A 379 -1.29 17.89 -13.91
C GLU A 379 -2.46 16.93 -14.22
N GLY A 380 -2.17 15.79 -14.85
CA GLY A 380 -3.18 14.91 -15.41
C GLY A 380 -3.86 15.51 -16.65
N SER A 381 -5.17 15.28 -16.80
CA SER A 381 -5.95 15.77 -17.93
C SER A 381 -7.35 16.23 -17.51
N GLU A 382 -8.26 16.43 -18.45
CA GLU A 382 -9.66 16.70 -18.11
C GLU A 382 -10.36 15.48 -17.51
N MET A 383 -9.91 14.27 -17.89
CA MET A 383 -10.50 12.99 -17.48
C MET A 383 -9.67 12.25 -16.42
N TYR A 384 -8.37 12.54 -16.31
CA TYR A 384 -7.45 11.88 -15.39
C TYR A 384 -6.89 12.85 -14.35
N ILE A 385 -6.64 12.35 -13.14
CA ILE A 385 -6.19 13.17 -12.02
C ILE A 385 -4.69 13.45 -12.05
N SER A 386 -3.90 12.44 -12.42
CA SER A 386 -2.44 12.47 -12.37
C SER A 386 -1.82 12.07 -13.72
N GLY A 387 -0.51 12.21 -13.85
CA GLY A 387 0.24 11.87 -15.07
C GLY A 387 0.56 10.38 -15.21
N GLU A 388 0.49 9.60 -14.13
CA GLU A 388 0.86 8.19 -14.09
C GLU A 388 0.05 7.31 -15.06
N PRO A 389 -1.28 7.48 -15.23
CA PRO A 389 -2.04 6.74 -16.23
C PRO A 389 -1.54 6.98 -17.67
N PHE A 390 -1.18 8.21 -18.02
CA PHE A 390 -0.60 8.51 -19.33
C PHE A 390 0.72 7.78 -19.54
N LEU A 391 1.63 7.87 -18.55
CA LEU A 391 2.91 7.18 -18.62
C LEU A 391 2.74 5.66 -18.69
N TYR A 392 1.76 5.13 -17.96
CA TYR A 392 1.40 3.72 -18.03
C TYR A 392 0.91 3.33 -19.43
N PHE A 393 -0.08 4.01 -19.99
CA PHE A 393 -0.58 3.69 -21.34
C PHE A 393 0.50 3.85 -22.41
N VAL A 394 1.33 4.89 -22.33
CA VAL A 394 2.47 5.08 -23.26
C VAL A 394 3.48 3.94 -23.13
N SER A 395 3.79 3.50 -21.90
CA SER A 395 4.70 2.37 -21.67
C SER A 395 4.15 1.06 -22.26
N CYS A 396 2.84 0.83 -22.19
CA CYS A 396 2.18 -0.29 -22.85
C CYS A 396 2.31 -0.21 -24.37
N LEU A 397 1.99 0.95 -24.97
CA LEU A 397 2.15 1.17 -26.41
C LEU A 397 3.57 0.82 -26.87
N ILE A 398 4.59 1.30 -26.15
CA ILE A 398 6.00 1.05 -26.46
C ILE A 398 6.36 -0.44 -26.31
N ALA A 399 5.93 -1.08 -25.22
CA ALA A 399 6.26 -2.47 -24.94
C ALA A 399 5.58 -3.46 -25.91
N GLU A 400 4.36 -3.14 -26.34
CA GLU A 400 3.55 -3.96 -27.24
C GLU A 400 3.99 -3.85 -28.71
N ASN A 401 4.80 -2.84 -29.07
CA ASN A 401 5.16 -2.53 -30.46
C ASN A 401 6.69 -2.38 -30.67
N PRO A 402 7.50 -3.43 -30.40
CA PRO A 402 8.96 -3.35 -30.47
C PRO A 402 9.50 -3.03 -31.88
N ASN A 403 8.74 -3.35 -32.92
CA ASN A 403 9.15 -3.18 -34.32
C ASN A 403 8.67 -1.88 -34.97
N SER A 404 7.84 -1.08 -34.28
CA SER A 404 7.32 0.18 -34.81
C SER A 404 8.25 1.33 -34.47
N SER A 405 9.10 1.72 -35.43
CA SER A 405 10.16 2.72 -35.23
C SER A 405 9.65 4.05 -34.65
N GLU A 406 8.53 4.54 -35.15
CA GLU A 406 7.85 5.76 -34.77
C GLU A 406 7.34 5.73 -33.33
N VAL A 407 6.91 4.55 -32.84
CA VAL A 407 6.51 4.33 -31.45
C VAL A 407 7.76 4.23 -30.56
N GLN A 408 8.80 3.53 -31.01
CA GLN A 408 10.04 3.38 -30.23
C GLN A 408 10.74 4.72 -29.98
N THR A 409 10.48 5.76 -30.78
CA THR A 409 10.95 7.14 -30.47
C THR A 409 10.47 7.66 -29.11
N LEU A 410 9.38 7.12 -28.55
CA LEU A 410 8.84 7.53 -27.25
C LEU A 410 9.55 6.85 -26.07
N ARG A 411 10.33 5.78 -26.31
CA ARG A 411 10.89 4.93 -25.25
C ARG A 411 11.78 5.69 -24.29
N GLU A 412 12.80 6.36 -24.80
CA GLU A 412 13.76 7.07 -23.97
C GLU A 412 13.13 8.29 -23.26
N PRO A 413 12.32 9.14 -23.93
CA PRO A 413 11.59 10.20 -23.24
C PRO A 413 10.71 9.69 -22.09
N ALA A 414 9.96 8.60 -22.30
CA ALA A 414 9.11 8.02 -21.26
C ALA A 414 9.93 7.43 -20.10
N ALA A 415 11.01 6.69 -20.39
CA ALA A 415 11.89 6.14 -19.38
C ALA A 415 12.61 7.25 -18.57
N ALA A 416 13.03 8.33 -19.23
CA ALA A 416 13.64 9.48 -18.58
C ALA A 416 12.66 10.16 -17.61
N VAL A 417 11.40 10.34 -18.00
CA VAL A 417 10.36 10.85 -17.10
C VAL A 417 10.15 9.94 -15.91
N LEU A 418 10.00 8.63 -16.13
CA LEU A 418 9.79 7.66 -15.05
C LEU A 418 10.93 7.67 -14.03
N ARG A 419 12.19 7.79 -14.47
CA ARG A 419 13.35 7.94 -13.57
C ARG A 419 13.23 9.14 -12.62
N HIS A 420 12.55 10.21 -13.02
CA HIS A 420 12.29 11.37 -12.16
C HIS A 420 11.06 11.19 -11.25
N TYR A 421 10.08 10.40 -11.69
CA TYR A 421 8.83 10.15 -10.95
C TYR A 421 8.95 9.06 -9.89
N VAL A 422 9.92 8.14 -10.03
CA VAL A 422 10.19 7.13 -9.00
C VAL A 422 10.42 7.82 -7.66
N ASN A 423 9.80 7.28 -6.59
CA ASN A 423 9.79 7.85 -5.24
C ASN A 423 8.85 9.06 -5.03
N SER A 424 8.08 9.50 -6.04
CA SER A 424 7.00 10.46 -5.84
C SER A 424 5.87 9.89 -4.98
N LYS A 425 5.29 10.71 -4.11
CA LYS A 425 4.11 10.33 -3.32
C LYS A 425 2.84 10.43 -4.15
N GLY A 426 1.86 9.59 -3.85
CA GLY A 426 0.58 9.49 -4.53
C GLY A 426 -0.25 8.36 -3.94
N ASP A 427 -1.50 8.24 -4.35
CA ASP A 427 -2.32 7.07 -3.99
C ASP A 427 -1.78 5.78 -4.62
N SER A 428 -2.25 4.64 -4.12
CA SER A 428 -1.80 3.32 -4.57
C SER A 428 -2.05 3.06 -6.06
N PHE A 429 -3.10 3.63 -6.65
CA PHE A 429 -3.32 3.53 -8.09
C PHE A 429 -2.20 4.22 -8.87
N CYS A 430 -1.85 5.45 -8.51
CA CYS A 430 -0.75 6.18 -9.14
C CYS A 430 0.59 5.44 -8.97
N VAL A 431 0.88 4.97 -7.76
CA VAL A 431 2.11 4.22 -7.47
C VAL A 431 2.15 2.91 -8.26
N ALA A 432 1.06 2.15 -8.32
CA ALA A 432 0.98 0.91 -9.09
C ALA A 432 1.14 1.16 -10.60
N ALA A 433 0.46 2.17 -11.16
CA ALA A 433 0.60 2.59 -12.54
C ALA A 433 2.06 2.91 -12.90
N ARG A 434 2.75 3.65 -12.02
CA ARG A 434 4.16 4.00 -12.19
C ARG A 434 5.07 2.78 -12.10
N VAL A 435 4.87 1.89 -11.12
CA VAL A 435 5.63 0.63 -11.01
C VAL A 435 5.49 -0.19 -12.29
N LEU A 436 4.26 -0.38 -12.78
CA LEU A 436 4.01 -1.14 -14.00
C LEU A 436 4.66 -0.48 -15.24
N ALA A 437 4.61 0.85 -15.33
CA ALA A 437 5.27 1.59 -16.41
C ALA A 437 6.80 1.42 -16.37
N CYS A 438 7.39 1.53 -15.17
CA CYS A 438 8.81 1.31 -14.94
C CYS A 438 9.23 -0.12 -15.34
N GLN A 439 8.45 -1.13 -14.95
CA GLN A 439 8.70 -2.53 -15.30
C GLN A 439 8.69 -2.76 -16.83
N LYS A 440 7.79 -2.11 -17.57
CA LYS A 440 7.71 -2.21 -19.04
C LYS A 440 8.88 -1.54 -19.76
N LEU A 441 9.43 -0.46 -19.19
CA LEU A 441 10.51 0.33 -19.81
C LEU A 441 11.90 0.03 -19.24
N GLY A 442 12.01 -0.86 -18.25
CA GLY A 442 13.30 -1.21 -17.63
C GLY A 442 13.84 -0.14 -16.69
N VAL A 443 12.97 0.67 -16.08
CA VAL A 443 13.33 1.61 -15.01
C VAL A 443 13.16 0.91 -13.66
N ASP A 444 14.08 1.14 -12.73
CA ASP A 444 14.05 0.51 -11.41
C ASP A 444 12.93 1.11 -10.52
N PRO A 445 11.90 0.33 -10.12
CA PRO A 445 10.79 0.82 -9.31
C PRO A 445 10.93 0.45 -7.82
N GLN A 446 12.12 0.06 -7.32
CA GLN A 446 12.26 -0.54 -5.98
C GLN A 446 11.74 0.33 -4.82
N SER A 447 11.92 1.66 -4.87
CA SER A 447 11.34 2.55 -3.84
C SER A 447 9.82 2.57 -3.89
N ASP A 448 9.24 2.57 -5.09
CA ASP A 448 7.78 2.56 -5.28
C ASP A 448 7.18 1.22 -4.91
N LEU A 449 7.86 0.11 -5.17
CA LEU A 449 7.44 -1.23 -4.71
C LEU A 449 7.36 -1.30 -3.18
N ARG A 450 8.37 -0.76 -2.47
CA ARG A 450 8.33 -0.68 -0.99
C ARG A 450 7.18 0.20 -0.52
N TYR A 451 6.98 1.35 -1.15
CA TYR A 451 5.89 2.25 -0.78
C TYR A 451 4.51 1.62 -1.06
N LEU A 452 4.32 0.98 -2.22
CA LEU A 452 3.08 0.30 -2.56
C LEU A 452 2.75 -0.81 -1.55
N LYS A 453 3.74 -1.64 -1.16
CA LYS A 453 3.55 -2.65 -0.12
C LYS A 453 3.11 -2.04 1.22
N SER A 454 3.65 -0.87 1.58
CA SER A 454 3.27 -0.19 2.83
C SER A 454 1.85 0.37 2.84
N LEU A 455 1.24 0.59 1.66
CA LEU A 455 -0.12 1.11 1.51
C LEU A 455 -1.21 0.01 1.58
N GLN A 456 -0.86 -1.28 1.62
CA GLN A 456 -1.86 -2.34 1.66
C GLN A 456 -2.62 -2.30 2.99
N GLU A 457 -3.95 -2.34 2.92
CA GLU A 457 -4.85 -2.29 4.06
C GLU A 457 -5.00 -3.65 4.75
N CYS A 458 -5.49 -3.65 5.99
CA CYS A 458 -5.65 -4.88 6.79
C CYS A 458 -6.51 -5.95 6.10
N ASP A 459 -7.52 -5.54 5.33
CA ASP A 459 -8.40 -6.42 4.55
C ASP A 459 -7.74 -7.03 3.30
N GLY A 460 -6.49 -6.67 3.02
CA GLY A 460 -5.70 -7.17 1.90
C GLY A 460 -5.83 -6.35 0.62
N GLY A 461 -6.82 -5.46 0.53
CA GLY A 461 -6.94 -4.52 -0.58
C GLY A 461 -6.00 -3.33 -0.43
N TRP A 462 -6.07 -2.42 -1.39
CA TRP A 462 -5.51 -1.06 -1.25
C TRP A 462 -6.61 -0.05 -0.99
N GLU A 463 -6.22 1.15 -0.56
CA GLU A 463 -7.10 2.27 -0.33
C GLU A 463 -7.86 2.69 -1.62
N LEU A 464 -8.79 3.63 -1.46
CA LEU A 464 -9.52 4.20 -2.59
C LEU A 464 -8.59 5.10 -3.43
N GLY A 465 -7.96 4.52 -4.46
CA GLY A 465 -7.24 5.28 -5.48
C GLY A 465 -8.17 5.97 -6.47
N TRP A 466 -7.67 7.00 -7.15
CA TRP A 466 -8.48 7.90 -7.98
C TRP A 466 -8.03 7.90 -9.45
N PRO A 467 -8.51 6.96 -10.29
CA PRO A 467 -8.12 6.90 -11.69
C PRO A 467 -8.60 8.10 -12.52
N CYS A 468 -9.83 8.56 -12.29
CA CYS A 468 -10.52 9.48 -13.18
C CYS A 468 -11.17 10.65 -12.44
N LYS A 469 -11.57 11.69 -13.17
CA LYS A 469 -12.41 12.78 -12.68
C LYS A 469 -13.39 13.24 -13.76
N PHE A 470 -14.48 13.85 -13.35
CA PHE A 470 -15.40 14.50 -14.30
C PHE A 470 -14.83 15.82 -14.80
N GLY A 471 -14.76 16.02 -16.12
CA GLY A 471 -14.20 17.25 -16.70
C GLY A 471 -14.88 18.54 -16.21
N ARG A 472 -16.22 18.59 -16.13
CA ARG A 472 -16.95 19.82 -15.74
C ARG A 472 -16.96 20.07 -14.23
N SER A 473 -17.31 19.07 -13.43
CA SER A 473 -17.46 19.23 -11.98
C SER A 473 -16.16 19.02 -11.20
N ARG A 474 -15.13 18.46 -11.86
CA ARG A 474 -13.84 18.05 -11.28
C ARG A 474 -13.93 17.01 -10.16
N LYS A 475 -15.14 16.52 -9.84
CA LYS A 475 -15.33 15.45 -8.86
C LYS A 475 -14.54 14.22 -9.27
N ARG A 476 -13.78 13.67 -8.33
CA ARG A 476 -12.95 12.49 -8.52
C ARG A 476 -13.79 11.21 -8.55
N ILE A 477 -13.34 10.23 -9.30
CA ILE A 477 -13.92 8.89 -9.42
C ILE A 477 -12.86 7.89 -8.97
N GLY A 478 -13.15 7.16 -7.90
CA GLY A 478 -12.21 6.25 -7.27
C GLY A 478 -12.66 4.79 -7.33
N SER A 479 -11.70 3.87 -7.28
CA SER A 479 -11.95 2.44 -7.19
C SER A 479 -10.87 1.71 -6.41
N ARG A 480 -11.27 1.04 -5.32
CA ARG A 480 -10.39 0.10 -4.60
C ARG A 480 -10.05 -1.12 -5.47
N SER A 481 -10.99 -1.57 -6.30
CA SER A 481 -10.82 -2.77 -7.13
C SER A 481 -9.77 -2.54 -8.24
N VAL A 482 -9.79 -1.37 -8.89
CA VAL A 482 -8.75 -1.01 -9.88
C VAL A 482 -7.39 -0.90 -9.20
N SER A 483 -7.31 -0.14 -8.09
CA SER A 483 -6.06 0.05 -7.33
C SER A 483 -5.47 -1.29 -6.88
N THR A 484 -6.31 -2.18 -6.35
CA THR A 484 -5.90 -3.51 -5.89
C THR A 484 -5.48 -4.41 -7.06
N ALA A 485 -6.23 -4.43 -8.17
CA ALA A 485 -5.87 -5.23 -9.35
C ALA A 485 -4.51 -4.83 -9.94
N TRP A 486 -4.25 -3.53 -10.01
CA TRP A 486 -2.98 -3.01 -10.52
C TRP A 486 -1.84 -3.26 -9.53
N ALA A 487 -2.09 -3.14 -8.23
CA ALA A 487 -1.11 -3.48 -7.20
C ALA A 487 -0.74 -4.97 -7.23
N ILE A 488 -1.71 -5.88 -7.40
CA ILE A 488 -1.47 -7.31 -7.61
C ILE A 488 -0.48 -7.47 -8.78
N LYS A 489 -0.81 -6.89 -9.94
CA LYS A 489 0.02 -7.03 -11.13
C LYS A 489 1.43 -6.48 -10.94
N ALA A 490 1.55 -5.32 -10.30
CA ALA A 490 2.82 -4.66 -10.02
C ALA A 490 3.73 -5.52 -9.12
N LEU A 491 3.14 -6.20 -8.13
CA LEU A 491 3.85 -7.00 -7.13
C LEU A 491 4.14 -8.43 -7.59
N GLU A 492 3.38 -9.00 -8.54
CA GLU A 492 3.67 -10.31 -9.13
C GLU A 492 5.06 -10.38 -9.80
N HIS A 493 5.48 -9.30 -10.45
CA HIS A 493 6.81 -9.24 -11.07
C HIS A 493 7.93 -9.26 -10.04
N ASP A 494 7.70 -8.69 -8.85
CA ASP A 494 8.63 -8.77 -7.73
C ASP A 494 8.65 -10.20 -7.15
N ALA A 495 7.49 -10.81 -6.95
CA ALA A 495 7.37 -12.19 -6.46
C ALA A 495 8.10 -13.22 -7.35
N ARG A 496 8.12 -13.03 -8.68
CA ARG A 496 8.88 -13.88 -9.62
C ARG A 496 10.40 -13.76 -9.46
N LYS A 497 10.92 -12.62 -8.97
CA LYS A 497 12.34 -12.50 -8.58
C LYS A 497 12.64 -13.22 -7.27
N PHE A 498 11.64 -13.47 -6.42
CA PHE A 498 11.78 -14.26 -5.19
C PHE A 498 11.58 -15.77 -5.39
N GLN A 499 10.85 -16.20 -6.43
CA GLN A 499 10.70 -17.63 -6.77
C GLN A 499 11.88 -18.20 -7.56
N ASN A 500 12.64 -17.37 -8.27
CA ASN A 500 13.91 -17.75 -8.88
C ASN A 500 15.03 -17.32 -7.94
N GLY A 501 15.50 -18.26 -7.11
CA GLY A 501 16.38 -18.03 -5.96
C GLY A 501 17.58 -17.10 -6.17
N SER A 502 17.93 -16.44 -5.07
CA SER A 502 19.26 -15.90 -4.74
C SER A 502 19.99 -15.14 -5.86
N ASN A 503 19.78 -13.83 -5.91
CA ASN A 503 20.87 -12.93 -6.26
C ASN A 503 20.99 -11.91 -5.13
N GLY A 504 21.93 -12.22 -4.23
CA GLY A 504 22.31 -11.39 -3.11
C GLY A 504 22.45 -9.94 -3.51
N THR A 505 21.89 -9.07 -2.68
CA THR A 505 22.03 -7.62 -2.87
C THR A 505 23.52 -7.27 -2.88
N LYS A 506 23.91 -6.25 -3.64
CA LYS A 506 25.30 -5.76 -3.72
C LYS A 506 25.96 -5.49 -2.35
N LEU A 507 25.17 -5.39 -1.28
CA LEU A 507 25.62 -5.21 0.10
C LEU A 507 26.28 -6.48 0.69
N GLU A 508 25.80 -7.68 0.33
CA GLU A 508 26.36 -8.95 0.84
C GLU A 508 27.77 -9.21 0.29
N ARG A 509 28.05 -8.79 -0.95
CA ARG A 509 29.40 -8.85 -1.53
C ARG A 509 30.37 -7.83 -0.92
N ALA A 510 29.86 -6.75 -0.32
CA ALA A 510 30.69 -5.73 0.32
C ALA A 510 31.12 -6.12 1.75
N LEU A 511 30.41 -7.08 2.37
CA LEU A 511 30.63 -7.47 3.78
C LEU A 511 31.31 -8.84 3.95
N GLY A 512 31.74 -9.50 2.87
CA GLY A 512 32.66 -10.65 2.94
C GLY A 512 32.20 -11.75 3.90
N LYS A 513 30.96 -12.21 3.76
CA LYS A 513 30.49 -13.47 4.36
C LYS A 513 30.18 -14.48 3.28
#